data_AF-A0A9N9NXC0-F1
#
_entry.id   AF-A0A9N9NXC0-F1
#
_cell.length_a   1.000
_cell.length_b   1.000
_cell.length_c   1.000
_cell.angle_alpha   90.00
_cell.angle_beta   90.00
_cell.angle_gamma   90.00
#
_symmetry.space_group_name_H-M   'P 1'
#
loop_
_entity.id
_entity.type
_entity.pdbx_description
1 polymer ?
#
loop_
_entity_poly.entity_id
_entity_poly.type
_entity_poly.pdbx_seq_one_letter_code
_entity_poly.pdbx_strand_id
1 'polypeptide(L)'
;IVHTAAERRPDVVEKNREVAFELNVNVPEHLATLSKIHNFSLIYISTDYVFDGKNPPYGVDDKPNPLNSYGETKYRGELAVQNVSPKAIILRVPILYGEVEYPDESAVNVLVESVKNSSKTIEMDHYAIRYPTNVQDVARVIRDILEKPNFPNSGVFHFSANENLT
;
A
#
# COMPACT_ATOMS: atom_id res chain seq x y z
N ILE A 1 8.59 8.63 -11.54
CA ILE A 1 7.43 8.99 -10.69
C ILE A 1 7.22 7.89 -9.67
N VAL A 2 7.08 8.27 -8.40
CA VAL A 2 6.62 7.38 -7.33
C VAL A 2 5.22 7.84 -6.96
N HIS A 3 4.21 7.04 -7.28
CA HIS A 3 2.81 7.38 -7.06
C HIS A 3 2.34 6.84 -5.70
N THR A 4 2.28 7.74 -4.71
CA THR A 4 1.88 7.46 -3.33
C THR A 4 0.46 7.93 -3.00
N ALA A 5 -0.12 8.82 -3.81
CA ALA A 5 -1.46 9.34 -3.58
C ALA A 5 -2.53 8.25 -3.74
N ALA A 6 -3.41 8.14 -2.75
CA ALA A 6 -4.54 7.22 -2.72
C ALA A 6 -5.55 7.66 -1.65
N GLU A 7 -6.83 7.35 -1.84
CA GLU A 7 -7.78 7.36 -0.73
C GLU A 7 -7.68 6.02 -0.01
N ARG A 8 -7.14 6.06 1.22
CA ARG A 8 -6.86 4.88 2.04
C ARG A 8 -7.86 4.66 3.17
N ARG A 9 -8.71 5.64 3.46
CA ARG A 9 -9.61 5.61 4.61
C ARG A 9 -10.85 4.79 4.26
N PRO A 10 -11.08 3.61 4.89
CA PRO A 10 -12.14 2.70 4.48
C PRO A 10 -13.54 3.34 4.52
N ASP A 11 -13.81 4.19 5.51
CA ASP A 11 -15.07 4.91 5.65
C ASP A 11 -15.32 5.90 4.50
N VAL A 12 -14.27 6.56 4.00
CA VAL A 12 -14.36 7.46 2.85
C VAL A 12 -14.53 6.66 1.56
N VAL A 13 -13.79 5.56 1.40
CA VAL A 13 -13.91 4.68 0.23
C VAL A 13 -15.32 4.10 0.10
N GLU A 14 -15.91 3.64 1.20
CA GLU A 14 -17.27 3.08 1.17
C GLU A 14 -18.34 4.13 0.90
N LYS A 15 -18.22 5.34 1.46
CA LYS A 15 -19.20 6.42 1.25
C LYS A 15 -19.09 7.07 -0.13
N ASN A 16 -17.88 7.20 -0.67
CA ASN A 16 -17.58 7.93 -1.89
C ASN A 16 -16.85 7.05 -2.91
N ARG A 17 -17.46 5.91 -3.27
CA ARG A 17 -16.85 4.88 -4.12
C ARG A 17 -16.35 5.42 -5.46
N GLU A 18 -17.08 6.34 -6.08
CA GLU A 18 -16.68 6.95 -7.36
C GLU A 18 -15.39 7.75 -7.23
N VAL A 19 -15.27 8.58 -6.19
CA VAL A 19 -14.07 9.39 -5.94
C VAL A 19 -12.88 8.49 -5.61
N ALA A 20 -13.09 7.47 -4.79
CA ALA A 20 -12.05 6.50 -4.46
C ALA A 20 -11.61 5.71 -5.71
N PHE A 21 -12.55 5.35 -6.59
CA PHE A 21 -12.23 4.67 -7.84
C PHE A 21 -11.42 5.57 -8.78
N GLU A 22 -11.83 6.83 -8.95
CA GLU A 22 -11.11 7.80 -9.76
C GLU A 22 -9.66 7.95 -9.28
N LEU A 23 -9.47 8.16 -7.98
CA LEU A 23 -8.15 8.37 -7.40
C LEU A 23 -7.28 7.09 -7.35
N ASN A 24 -7.87 5.94 -7.02
CA ASN A 24 -7.10 4.71 -6.79
C ASN A 24 -6.94 3.84 -8.04
N VAL A 25 -7.71 4.09 -9.11
CA VAL A 25 -7.71 3.30 -10.35
C VAL A 25 -7.39 4.16 -11.57
N ASN A 26 -8.21 5.17 -11.86
CA ASN A 26 -8.10 5.95 -13.10
C ASN A 26 -6.84 6.84 -13.11
N VAL A 27 -6.50 7.48 -11.98
CA VAL A 27 -5.26 8.26 -11.86
C VAL A 27 -4.00 7.40 -12.07
N PRO A 28 -3.83 6.23 -11.43
CA PRO A 28 -2.73 5.32 -11.73
C PRO A 28 -2.66 4.90 -13.20
N GLU A 29 -3.79 4.57 -13.82
CA GLU A 29 -3.87 4.23 -15.25
C GLU A 29 -3.39 5.39 -16.14
N HIS A 30 -3.83 6.61 -15.80
CA HIS A 30 -3.41 7.81 -16.50
C HIS A 30 -1.90 8.06 -16.37
N LEU A 31 -1.36 7.93 -15.16
CA LEU A 31 0.08 8.03 -14.92
C LEU A 31 0.87 6.94 -15.65
N ALA A 32 0.35 5.71 -15.73
CA ALA A 32 0.95 4.63 -16.51
C ALA A 32 0.93 4.93 -18.01
N THR A 33 -0.15 5.56 -18.51
CA THR A 33 -0.25 6.02 -19.90
C THR A 33 0.82 7.06 -20.19
N LEU A 34 0.96 8.07 -19.34
CA LEU A 34 1.99 9.10 -19.46
C LEU A 34 3.40 8.51 -19.34
N SER A 35 3.62 7.55 -18.43
CA SER A 35 4.88 6.83 -18.25
C SER A 35 5.31 6.15 -19.55
N LYS A 36 4.37 5.51 -20.25
CA LYS A 36 4.62 4.88 -21.54
C LYS A 36 4.92 5.89 -22.64
N ILE A 37 4.15 6.97 -22.74
CA ILE A 37 4.30 8.01 -23.78
C ILE A 37 5.64 8.75 -23.63
N HIS A 38 6.00 9.12 -22.40
CA HIS A 38 7.17 9.95 -22.11
C HIS A 38 8.38 9.15 -21.63
N ASN A 39 8.27 7.81 -21.58
CA ASN A 39 9.33 6.88 -21.20
C ASN A 39 10.01 7.21 -19.86
N PHE A 40 9.22 7.51 -18.83
CA PHE A 40 9.71 7.65 -17.45
C PHE A 40 9.34 6.43 -16.60
N SER A 41 10.17 6.09 -15.60
CA SER A 41 9.87 5.00 -14.65
C SER A 41 8.71 5.36 -13.73
N LEU A 42 7.76 4.44 -13.55
CA LEU A 42 6.63 4.58 -12.64
C LEU A 42 6.69 3.48 -11.57
N ILE A 43 6.68 3.88 -10.30
CA ILE A 43 6.45 3.00 -9.16
C ILE A 43 5.06 3.32 -8.60
N TYR A 44 4.16 2.34 -8.59
CA TYR A 44 2.84 2.40 -7.98
C TYR A 44 2.88 1.72 -6.61
N ILE A 45 2.54 2.45 -5.55
CA ILE A 45 2.44 1.86 -4.20
C ILE A 45 1.08 1.20 -4.04
N SER A 46 1.10 -0.10 -3.75
CA SER A 46 -0.09 -0.92 -3.47
C SER A 46 -0.07 -1.42 -2.02
N THR A 47 -0.93 -2.36 -1.68
CA THR A 47 -1.22 -2.79 -0.31
C THR A 47 -1.29 -4.30 -0.19
N ASP A 48 -1.02 -4.84 1.00
CA ASP A 48 -1.36 -6.21 1.39
C ASP A 48 -2.88 -6.49 1.43
N TYR A 49 -3.73 -5.46 1.50
CA TYR A 49 -5.21 -5.58 1.46
C TYR A 49 -5.75 -6.12 0.12
N VAL A 50 -4.88 -6.28 -0.89
CA VAL A 50 -5.23 -7.02 -2.12
C VAL A 50 -5.40 -8.52 -1.87
N PHE A 51 -4.95 -9.04 -0.71
CA PHE A 51 -5.09 -10.44 -0.31
C PHE A 51 -6.18 -10.63 0.77
N ASP A 52 -6.67 -11.87 0.92
CA ASP A 52 -7.71 -12.21 1.91
C ASP A 52 -7.18 -12.63 3.28
N GLY A 53 -5.86 -12.77 3.43
CA GLY A 53 -5.22 -13.15 4.70
C GLY A 53 -5.42 -14.60 5.12
N LYS A 54 -5.96 -15.48 4.27
CA LYS A 54 -6.25 -16.89 4.62
C LYS A 54 -5.05 -17.82 4.53
N ASN A 55 -4.12 -17.59 3.61
CA ASN A 55 -2.97 -18.47 3.35
C ASN A 55 -1.63 -17.70 3.29
N PRO A 56 -1.24 -16.95 4.34
CA PRO A 56 0.06 -16.31 4.38
C PRO A 56 1.21 -17.34 4.50
N PRO A 57 2.44 -17.02 4.06
CA PRO A 57 2.84 -15.77 3.41
C PRO A 57 2.45 -15.73 1.92
N TYR A 58 2.04 -14.55 1.43
CA TYR A 58 1.71 -14.35 0.02
C TYR A 58 2.96 -13.99 -0.80
N GLY A 59 3.22 -14.75 -1.86
CA GLY A 59 4.16 -14.43 -2.93
C GLY A 59 3.61 -13.38 -3.90
N VAL A 60 4.49 -12.83 -4.74
CA VAL A 60 4.12 -11.80 -5.73
C VAL A 60 3.17 -12.33 -6.81
N ASP A 61 3.26 -13.63 -7.11
CA ASP A 61 2.45 -14.35 -8.10
C ASP A 61 1.17 -14.97 -7.52
N ASP A 62 0.97 -14.89 -6.20
CA ASP A 62 -0.27 -15.38 -5.58
C ASP A 62 -1.45 -14.52 -6.01
N LYS A 63 -2.58 -15.19 -6.24
CA LYS A 63 -3.79 -14.54 -6.75
C LYS A 63 -4.39 -13.59 -5.69
N PRO A 64 -4.50 -12.28 -5.99
CA PRO A 64 -5.18 -11.34 -5.11
C PRO A 64 -6.67 -11.67 -4.96
N ASN A 65 -7.20 -11.48 -3.75
CA ASN A 65 -8.60 -11.70 -3.38
C ASN A 65 -9.02 -10.69 -2.28
N PRO A 66 -9.16 -9.40 -2.62
CA PRO A 66 -9.44 -8.37 -1.63
C PRO A 66 -10.80 -8.56 -0.96
N LEU A 67 -10.85 -8.34 0.37
CA LEU A 67 -12.07 -8.47 1.17
C LEU A 67 -12.80 -7.15 1.45
N ASN A 68 -12.19 -6.01 1.10
CA ASN A 68 -12.75 -4.69 1.33
C ASN A 68 -12.56 -3.78 0.11
N SER A 69 -13.34 -2.70 0.04
CA SER A 69 -13.35 -1.80 -1.13
C SER A 69 -12.02 -1.08 -1.34
N TYR A 70 -11.26 -0.81 -0.27
CA TYR A 70 -9.91 -0.23 -0.42
C TYR A 70 -8.99 -1.21 -1.16
N GLY A 71 -8.88 -2.46 -0.68
CA GLY A 71 -8.12 -3.51 -1.35
C GLY A 71 -8.58 -3.77 -2.78
N GLU A 72 -9.89 -3.74 -3.02
CA GLU A 72 -10.46 -3.89 -4.37
C GLU A 72 -10.00 -2.77 -5.31
N THR A 73 -10.10 -1.51 -4.89
CA THR A 73 -9.67 -0.38 -5.72
C THR A 73 -8.16 -0.39 -5.96
N LYS A 74 -7.35 -0.74 -4.95
CA LYS A 74 -5.90 -0.88 -5.12
C LYS A 74 -5.54 -1.99 -6.10
N TYR A 75 -6.17 -3.15 -6.01
CA TYR A 75 -5.93 -4.24 -6.95
C TYR A 75 -6.38 -3.87 -8.37
N ARG A 76 -7.52 -3.18 -8.54
CA ARG A 76 -7.92 -2.66 -9.85
C ARG A 76 -6.92 -1.64 -10.41
N GLY A 77 -6.35 -0.79 -9.56
CA GLY A 77 -5.26 0.11 -9.92
C GLY A 77 -4.00 -0.63 -10.39
N GLU A 78 -3.62 -1.72 -9.73
CA GLU A 78 -2.52 -2.59 -10.19
C GLU A 78 -2.77 -3.10 -11.61
N LEU A 79 -3.96 -3.66 -11.86
CA LEU A 79 -4.34 -4.19 -13.17
C LEU A 79 -4.34 -3.10 -14.24
N ALA A 80 -4.89 -1.92 -13.94
CA ALA A 80 -4.93 -0.80 -14.86
C ALA A 80 -3.52 -0.32 -15.24
N VAL A 81 -2.62 -0.19 -14.25
CA VAL A 81 -1.21 0.14 -14.48
C VAL A 81 -0.51 -0.91 -15.35
N GLN A 82 -0.67 -2.20 -15.03
CA GLN A 82 -0.03 -3.30 -15.76
C GLN A 82 -0.50 -3.42 -17.21
N ASN A 83 -1.80 -3.22 -17.46
CA ASN A 83 -2.37 -3.28 -18.80
C ASN A 83 -1.81 -2.19 -19.72
N VAL A 84 -1.48 -1.03 -19.16
CA VAL A 84 -0.99 0.11 -19.92
C VAL A 84 0.53 0.12 -20.06
N SER A 85 1.25 -0.04 -18.94
CA SER A 85 2.70 0.08 -18.85
C SER A 85 3.32 -1.17 -18.21
N PRO A 86 3.71 -2.17 -19.02
CA PRO A 86 4.41 -3.36 -18.54
C PRO A 86 5.77 -3.08 -17.87
N LYS A 87 6.29 -1.86 -18.03
CA LYS A 87 7.52 -1.38 -17.38
C LYS A 87 7.28 -0.76 -16.01
N ALA A 88 6.04 -0.57 -15.59
CA ALA A 88 5.75 -0.06 -14.27
C ALA A 88 6.12 -1.08 -13.20
N ILE A 89 6.50 -0.56 -12.03
CA ILE A 89 6.76 -1.34 -10.83
C ILE A 89 5.55 -1.18 -9.91
N ILE A 90 5.06 -2.28 -9.35
CA ILE A 90 4.06 -2.28 -8.29
C ILE A 90 4.76 -2.71 -7.01
N LEU A 91 4.72 -1.88 -5.97
CA LEU A 91 5.28 -2.20 -4.67
C LEU A 91 4.14 -2.35 -3.65
N ARG A 92 3.81 -3.58 -3.27
CA ARG A 92 2.83 -3.86 -2.21
C ARG A 92 3.51 -3.76 -0.86
N VAL A 93 2.93 -2.94 0.02
CA VAL A 93 3.40 -2.73 1.39
C VAL A 93 2.26 -2.99 2.39
N PRO A 94 2.55 -3.41 3.62
CA PRO A 94 1.53 -3.65 4.64
C PRO A 94 1.13 -2.34 5.33
N ILE A 95 0.50 -2.45 6.51
CA ILE A 95 0.24 -1.32 7.40
C ILE A 95 1.52 -0.50 7.68
N LEU A 96 1.42 0.81 7.51
CA LEU A 96 2.54 1.75 7.61
C LEU A 96 2.50 2.58 8.89
N TYR A 97 3.68 2.94 9.39
CA TYR A 97 3.85 3.89 10.48
C TYR A 97 5.09 4.78 10.26
N GLY A 98 5.18 5.88 10.99
CA GLY A 98 6.28 6.82 10.88
C GLY A 98 6.06 8.12 11.63
N GLU A 99 6.84 9.14 11.27
CA GLU A 99 6.57 10.52 11.66
C GLU A 99 5.28 11.00 10.96
N VAL A 100 4.38 11.59 11.74
CA VAL A 100 3.04 11.99 11.30
C VAL A 100 2.73 13.39 11.81
N GLU A 101 1.90 14.14 11.09
CA GLU A 101 1.38 15.43 11.57
C GLU A 101 0.30 15.21 12.63
N TYR A 102 -0.53 14.19 12.42
CA TYR A 102 -1.62 13.79 13.31
C TYR A 102 -1.62 12.26 13.54
N PRO A 103 -1.93 11.77 14.75
CA PRO A 103 -1.86 10.33 15.04
C PRO A 103 -2.72 9.44 14.12
N ASP A 104 -3.86 9.94 13.63
CA ASP A 104 -4.80 9.24 12.74
C ASP A 104 -4.31 9.11 11.27
N GLU A 105 -3.14 9.67 10.97
CA GLU A 105 -2.46 9.41 9.70
C GLU A 105 -1.93 7.97 9.59
N SER A 106 -1.74 7.26 10.70
CA SER A 106 -1.36 5.85 10.72
C SER A 106 -2.23 5.05 11.68
N ALA A 107 -2.65 3.87 11.23
CA ALA A 107 -3.37 2.91 12.07
C ALA A 107 -2.52 2.35 13.23
N VAL A 108 -1.20 2.59 13.24
CA VAL A 108 -0.31 2.28 14.37
C VAL A 108 -0.20 3.49 15.30
N ASN A 109 -0.02 4.69 14.76
CA ASN A 109 0.22 5.90 15.57
C ASN A 109 -0.99 6.31 16.42
N VAL A 110 -2.23 5.98 16.01
CA VAL A 110 -3.45 6.19 16.83
C VAL A 110 -3.38 5.50 18.19
N LEU A 111 -2.58 4.44 18.33
CA LEU A 111 -2.47 3.68 19.57
C LEU A 111 -1.61 4.39 20.62
N VAL A 112 -0.78 5.36 20.23
CA VAL A 112 0.19 6.02 21.13
C VAL A 112 -0.50 6.70 22.32
N GLU A 113 -1.63 7.36 22.10
CA GLU A 113 -2.38 8.01 23.18
C GLU A 113 -2.99 6.98 24.14
N SER A 114 -3.54 5.90 23.58
CA SER A 114 -4.12 4.79 24.34
C SER A 114 -3.09 4.14 25.24
N VAL A 115 -1.88 3.89 24.74
CA VAL A 115 -0.78 3.29 25.50
C VAL A 115 -0.24 4.25 26.58
N LYS A 116 -0.16 5.55 26.29
CA LYS A 116 0.31 6.55 27.26
C LYS A 116 -0.68 6.79 28.40
N ASN A 117 -1.97 6.57 28.17
CA ASN A 117 -3.00 6.82 29.17
C ASN A 117 -3.28 5.59 30.04
N SER A 118 -2.46 5.40 31.08
CA SER A 118 -2.58 4.27 32.01
C SER A 118 -3.82 4.31 32.92
N SER A 119 -4.67 5.34 32.82
CA SER A 119 -5.87 5.48 33.66
C SER A 119 -7.11 4.79 33.08
N LYS A 120 -7.05 4.34 31.82
CA LYS A 120 -8.17 3.69 31.13
C LYS A 120 -7.77 2.31 30.66
N THR A 121 -8.61 1.32 30.93
CA THR A 121 -8.55 0.03 30.24
C THR A 121 -9.11 0.21 28.84
N ILE A 122 -8.32 -0.16 27.83
CA ILE A 122 -8.70 -0.06 26.42
C ILE A 122 -8.63 -1.47 25.85
N GLU A 123 -9.72 -1.91 25.22
CA GLU A 123 -9.75 -3.17 24.49
C GLU A 123 -8.97 -3.01 23.19
N MET A 124 -8.08 -3.97 22.91
CA MET A 124 -7.22 -3.98 21.73
C MET A 124 -7.44 -5.27 20.96
N ASP A 125 -7.34 -5.20 19.63
CA ASP A 125 -7.39 -6.38 18.79
C ASP A 125 -6.18 -7.29 19.10
N HIS A 126 -6.43 -8.59 19.23
CA HIS A 126 -5.39 -9.60 19.35
C HIS A 126 -5.61 -10.75 18.35
N TYR A 127 -6.44 -10.52 17.34
CA TYR A 127 -6.77 -11.52 16.33
C TYR A 127 -5.98 -11.30 15.05
N ALA A 128 -5.90 -10.06 14.57
CA ALA A 128 -5.42 -9.78 13.23
C ALA A 128 -3.91 -9.57 13.22
N ILE A 129 -3.16 -10.55 12.69
CA ILE A 129 -1.72 -10.42 12.53
C ILE A 129 -1.39 -9.36 11.47
N ARG A 130 -0.43 -8.49 11.79
CA ARG A 130 0.03 -7.36 10.98
C ARG A 130 1.56 -7.29 11.00
N TYR A 131 2.13 -6.61 10.00
CA TYR A 131 3.56 -6.34 9.92
C TYR A 131 3.80 -4.83 9.78
N PRO A 132 3.74 -4.06 10.88
CA PRO A 132 3.99 -2.61 10.84
C PRO A 132 5.32 -2.27 10.19
N THR A 133 5.25 -1.54 9.09
CA THR A 133 6.42 -1.21 8.27
C THR A 133 6.67 0.28 8.27
N ASN A 134 7.91 0.68 8.58
CA ASN A 134 8.27 2.09 8.70
C ASN A 134 8.33 2.75 7.31
N VAL A 135 7.73 3.91 7.16
CA VAL A 135 7.75 4.68 5.90
C VAL A 135 9.17 5.04 5.44
N GLN A 136 10.12 5.24 6.35
CA GLN A 136 11.53 5.48 6.01
C GLN A 136 12.17 4.23 5.40
N ASP A 137 11.78 3.04 5.84
CA ASP A 137 12.26 1.79 5.26
C ASP A 137 11.71 1.58 3.85
N VAL A 138 10.42 1.85 3.66
CA VAL A 138 9.78 1.82 2.34
C VAL A 138 10.46 2.82 1.39
N ALA A 139 10.74 4.04 1.86
CA ALA A 139 11.43 5.06 1.07
C ALA A 139 12.85 4.64 0.67
N ARG A 140 13.61 4.01 1.58
CA ARG A 140 14.93 3.44 1.25
C ARG A 140 14.83 2.35 0.20
N VAL A 141 13.83 1.47 0.28
CA VAL A 141 13.60 0.41 -0.73
C VAL A 141 13.24 1.01 -2.08
N ILE A 142 12.36 2.02 -2.12
CA ILE A 142 12.01 2.71 -3.37
C ILE A 142 13.27 3.32 -4.02
N ARG A 143 14.13 3.97 -3.23
CA ARG A 143 15.41 4.49 -3.74
C ARG A 143 16.28 3.37 -4.28
N ASP A 144 16.41 2.27 -3.53
CA ASP A 144 17.21 1.12 -3.95
C ASP A 144 16.70 0.49 -5.26
N ILE A 145 15.37 0.40 -5.44
CA ILE A 145 14.73 -0.05 -6.70
C ILE A 145 15.13 0.85 -7.87
N LEU A 146 15.25 2.16 -7.65
CA LEU A 146 15.55 3.14 -8.69
C LEU A 146 17.05 3.28 -9.01
N GLU A 147 17.91 3.09 -8.01
CA GLU A 147 19.35 3.42 -8.12
C GLU A 147 20.25 2.20 -8.22
N LYS A 148 19.84 1.02 -7.72
CA LYS A 148 20.73 -0.15 -7.72
C LYS A 148 20.89 -0.69 -9.14
N PRO A 149 22.15 -0.93 -9.59
CA PRO A 149 22.39 -1.57 -10.87
C PRO A 149 21.79 -2.98 -10.87
N ASN A 150 21.21 -3.38 -12.00
CA ASN A 150 20.60 -4.69 -12.21
C ASN A 150 19.37 -5.01 -11.34
N PHE A 151 18.80 -4.04 -10.61
CA PHE A 151 17.48 -4.25 -10.02
C PHE A 151 16.43 -4.38 -11.14
N PRO A 152 15.50 -5.36 -11.08
CA PRO A 152 14.45 -5.48 -12.07
C PRO A 152 13.66 -4.17 -12.22
N ASN A 153 13.57 -3.66 -13.44
CA ASN A 153 12.98 -2.36 -13.72
C ASN A 153 11.47 -2.40 -14.01
N SER A 154 10.82 -3.54 -13.76
CA SER A 154 9.38 -3.74 -13.91
C SER A 154 8.91 -4.94 -13.09
N GLY A 155 7.59 -5.02 -12.86
CA GLY A 155 6.96 -6.16 -12.18
C GLY A 155 6.39 -5.81 -10.81
N VAL A 156 5.97 -6.85 -10.09
CA VAL A 156 5.35 -6.74 -8.76
C VAL A 156 6.37 -7.15 -7.71
N PHE A 157 6.49 -6.35 -6.65
CA PHE A 157 7.37 -6.59 -5.51
C PHE A 157 6.60 -6.42 -4.21
N HIS A 158 6.99 -7.19 -3.19
CA HIS A 158 6.53 -7.03 -1.82
C HIS A 158 7.65 -6.46 -0.97
N PHE A 159 7.34 -5.54 -0.07
CA PHE A 159 8.24 -5.13 1.00
C PHE A 159 7.48 -5.01 2.31
N SER A 160 8.03 -5.61 3.36
CA SER A 160 7.47 -5.64 4.70
C SER A 160 8.59 -5.73 5.72
N ALA A 161 8.36 -5.19 6.91
CA ALA A 161 9.14 -5.56 8.10
C ALA A 161 8.93 -7.04 8.43
N ASN A 162 9.87 -7.62 9.19
CA ASN A 162 9.83 -9.03 9.59
C ASN A 162 9.06 -9.26 10.90
N GLU A 163 8.89 -8.21 11.72
CA GLU A 163 8.21 -8.31 13.01
C GLU A 163 6.70 -8.33 12.82
N ASN A 164 6.04 -9.33 13.41
CA ASN A 164 4.59 -9.40 13.45
C ASN A 164 4.05 -8.85 14.77
N LEU A 165 2.89 -8.20 14.68
CA LEU A 165 2.13 -7.64 15.79
C LEU A 165 0.64 -7.89 15.55
N THR A 166 -0.18 -7.74 16.60
CA THR A 166 -1.65 -7.73 16.52
C THR A 166 -2.16 -6.36 16.93
#